data_AF-A0A8T0F9M9-F1
#
_entry.id   AF-A0A8T0F9M9-F1
#
_cell.length_a   1.000
_cell.length_b   1.000
_cell.length_c   1.000
_cell.angle_alpha   90.00
_cell.angle_beta   90.00
_cell.angle_gamma   90.00
#
_symmetry.space_group_name_H-M   'P 1'
#
loop_
_entity.id
_entity.type
_entity.pdbx_description
1 polymer ?
#
loop_
_entity_poly.entity_id
_entity_poly.type
_entity_poly.pdbx_seq_one_letter_code
_entity_poly.pdbx_strand_id
1 'polypeptide(L)'
;MASLRFVELLQLHLECCGGYDKNDYHLDDIPQSCSSDRTNNVFIHGCGENIRRYLEQKAGAIGGVALGLVLVQILCLIFTGCLFCILREDSKDY
;
A
#
# COMPACT_ATOMS: atom_id res chain seq x y z
N MET A 1 -13.04 -12.50 -8.89
CA MET A 1 -12.87 -11.41 -9.87
C MET A 1 -12.03 -10.24 -9.34
N ALA A 2 -12.19 -9.79 -8.08
CA ALA A 2 -11.37 -8.69 -7.52
C ALA A 2 -9.87 -9.02 -7.38
N SER A 3 -9.52 -10.28 -7.08
CA SER A 3 -8.13 -10.71 -6.92
C SER A 3 -7.31 -10.68 -8.23
N LEU A 4 -7.94 -10.93 -9.37
CA LEU A 4 -7.24 -11.03 -10.66
C LEU A 4 -6.80 -9.64 -11.16
N ARG A 5 -7.67 -8.63 -10.99
CA ARG A 5 -7.35 -7.23 -11.28
C ARG A 5 -6.21 -6.69 -10.44
N PHE A 6 -6.16 -7.08 -9.17
CA PHE A 6 -5.07 -6.68 -8.29
C PHE A 6 -3.72 -7.20 -8.80
N VAL A 7 -3.64 -8.48 -9.18
CA VAL A 7 -2.40 -9.07 -9.70
C VAL A 7 -1.99 -8.43 -11.03
N GLU A 8 -2.92 -8.15 -11.93
CA GLU A 8 -2.63 -7.44 -13.19
C GLU A 8 -2.02 -6.06 -12.96
N LEU A 9 -2.61 -5.26 -12.07
CA LEU A 9 -2.08 -3.94 -11.70
C LEU A 9 -0.71 -4.04 -11.04
N LEU A 10 -0.52 -5.03 -10.17
CA LEU A 10 0.74 -5.25 -9.49
C LEU A 10 1.86 -5.52 -10.51
N GLN A 11 1.61 -6.43 -11.45
CA GLN A 11 2.57 -6.82 -12.49
C GLN A 11 2.94 -5.67 -13.42
N LEU A 12 1.97 -4.87 -13.83
CA LEU A 12 2.20 -3.69 -14.67
C LEU A 12 2.97 -2.60 -13.93
N HIS A 13 2.61 -2.32 -12.67
CA HIS A 13 3.18 -1.20 -11.93
C HIS A 13 4.59 -1.50 -11.37
N LEU A 14 4.84 -2.76 -11.00
CA LEU A 14 6.11 -3.21 -10.43
C LEU A 14 6.99 -3.92 -11.46
N GLU A 15 6.58 -3.96 -12.72
CA GLU A 15 7.30 -4.61 -13.84
C GLU A 15 7.80 -6.00 -13.45
N CYS A 16 6.85 -6.84 -13.01
CA CYS A 16 7.12 -8.16 -12.42
C CYS A 16 6.19 -9.24 -12.97
N CYS A 17 6.54 -10.50 -12.75
CA CYS A 17 5.73 -11.64 -13.17
C CYS A 17 5.66 -12.74 -12.11
N GLY A 18 4.44 -13.20 -11.82
CA GLY A 18 4.20 -14.18 -10.77
C GLY A 18 4.57 -13.68 -9.38
N GLY A 19 4.40 -14.53 -8.36
CA GLY A 19 4.85 -14.25 -7.00
C GLY A 19 6.38 -14.34 -6.89
N TYR A 20 6.95 -15.45 -7.35
CA TYR A 20 8.39 -15.70 -7.33
C TYR A 20 9.03 -15.51 -8.71
N ASP A 21 8.42 -16.07 -9.75
CA ASP A 21 8.78 -15.83 -11.14
C ASP A 21 7.64 -16.21 -12.10
N LYS A 22 7.86 -16.08 -13.41
CA LYS A 22 6.87 -16.40 -14.46
C LYS A 22 6.41 -17.86 -14.50
N ASN A 23 7.19 -18.80 -13.95
CA ASN A 23 6.87 -20.22 -13.89
C ASN A 23 5.77 -20.52 -12.87
N ASP A 24 5.38 -19.55 -12.03
CA ASP A 24 4.20 -19.65 -11.16
C ASP A 24 2.90 -19.86 -11.97
N TYR A 25 2.91 -19.52 -13.26
CA TYR A 25 1.81 -19.82 -14.18
C TYR A 25 1.85 -21.25 -14.75
N HIS A 26 2.89 -22.03 -14.49
CA HIS A 26 3.04 -23.42 -14.92
C HIS A 26 2.65 -23.68 -16.39
N LEU A 27 1.52 -24.35 -16.62
CA LEU A 27 0.98 -24.70 -17.94
C LEU A 27 -0.10 -23.71 -18.42
N ASP A 28 -0.48 -22.76 -17.58
CA ASP A 28 -1.45 -21.72 -17.91
C ASP A 28 -0.80 -20.60 -18.73
N ASP A 29 -1.62 -19.90 -19.50
CA ASP A 29 -1.17 -18.75 -20.28
C ASP A 29 -0.71 -17.60 -19.36
N ILE A 30 0.52 -17.13 -19.60
CA ILE A 30 1.08 -15.97 -18.89
C ILE A 30 0.24 -14.73 -19.25
N PRO A 31 -0.25 -13.96 -18.27
CA PRO A 31 -1.09 -12.80 -18.53
C PRO A 31 -0.31 -11.69 -19.22
N GLN A 32 -0.99 -10.90 -20.07
CA GLN A 32 -0.39 -9.76 -20.77
C GLN A 32 0.16 -8.68 -19.82
N SER A 33 -0.35 -8.61 -18.58
CA SER A 33 0.18 -7.72 -17.53
C SER A 33 1.62 -8.03 -17.13
N CYS A 34 2.11 -9.22 -17.46
CA CYS A 34 3.46 -9.67 -17.17
C CYS A 34 4.45 -9.39 -18.34
N SER A 35 4.02 -8.71 -19.41
CA SER A 35 4.88 -8.27 -20.50
C SER A 35 4.96 -6.75 -20.64
N SER A 36 6.13 -6.24 -21.01
CA SER A 36 6.32 -4.83 -21.32
C SER A 36 5.64 -4.45 -22.64
N ASP A 37 4.76 -3.46 -22.62
CA ASP A 37 4.05 -2.96 -23.81
C ASP A 37 4.99 -2.45 -24.93
N ARG A 38 6.23 -2.10 -24.58
CA ARG A 38 7.23 -1.57 -25.54
C ARG A 38 8.06 -2.65 -26.22
N THR A 39 8.43 -3.70 -25.49
CA THR A 39 9.36 -4.73 -25.98
C THR A 39 8.69 -6.08 -26.18
N ASN A 40 7.46 -6.23 -25.69
CA ASN A 40 6.71 -7.48 -25.62
C ASN A 40 7.46 -8.62 -24.90
N ASN A 41 8.46 -8.27 -24.09
CA ASN A 41 9.23 -9.21 -23.29
C ASN A 41 8.55 -9.42 -21.94
N VAL A 42 8.52 -10.69 -21.52
CA VAL A 42 8.02 -11.12 -20.21
C VAL A 42 8.98 -10.65 -19.11
N PHE A 43 8.44 -10.04 -18.04
CA PHE A 43 9.24 -9.61 -16.90
C PHE A 43 9.90 -10.82 -16.21
N ILE A 44 11.18 -10.66 -15.87
CA ILE A 44 12.01 -11.75 -15.32
C ILE A 44 11.96 -11.84 -13.80
N HIS A 45 11.55 -10.76 -13.12
CA HIS A 45 11.55 -10.68 -11.66
C HIS A 45 10.18 -11.00 -11.09
N GLY A 46 10.15 -11.75 -9.99
CA GLY A 46 8.94 -11.99 -9.21
C GLY A 46 8.40 -10.74 -8.54
N CYS A 47 7.08 -10.67 -8.40
CA CYS A 47 6.43 -9.53 -7.75
C CYS A 47 6.76 -9.43 -6.26
N GLY A 48 7.10 -10.53 -5.58
CA GLY A 48 7.52 -10.52 -4.18
C GLY A 48 8.82 -9.76 -3.95
N GLU A 49 9.80 -9.89 -4.84
CA GLU A 49 11.07 -9.15 -4.74
C GLU A 49 10.90 -7.69 -5.16
N ASN A 50 10.18 -7.44 -6.26
CA ASN A 50 9.99 -6.06 -6.74
C ASN A 50 9.13 -5.22 -5.80
N ILE A 51 8.08 -5.79 -5.17
CA ILE A 51 7.29 -5.05 -4.19
C ILE A 51 8.12 -4.72 -2.95
N ARG A 52 8.98 -5.63 -2.51
CA ARG A 52 9.91 -5.36 -1.41
C ARG A 52 10.84 -4.20 -1.75
N ARG A 53 11.48 -4.22 -2.92
CA ARG A 53 12.35 -3.12 -3.37
C ARG A 53 11.61 -1.80 -3.49
N TYR A 54 10.39 -1.82 -4.02
CA TYR A 54 9.55 -0.64 -4.11
C TYR A 54 9.24 -0.07 -2.72
N LEU A 55 8.87 -0.92 -1.77
CA LEU A 55 8.61 -0.51 -0.39
C LEU A 55 9.88 0.00 0.29
N GLU A 56 11.04 -0.62 0.08
CA GLU A 56 12.32 -0.13 0.61
C GLU A 56 12.64 1.28 0.09
N GLN A 57 12.39 1.55 -1.19
CA GLN A 57 12.58 2.88 -1.78
C GLN A 57 11.56 3.92 -1.29
N LYS A 58 10.32 3.50 -0.99
CA LYS A 58 9.24 4.38 -0.55
C LYS A 58 9.07 4.45 0.98
N ALA A 59 9.82 3.65 1.74
CA ALA A 59 9.67 3.51 3.19
C ALA A 59 9.77 4.85 3.92
N GLY A 60 10.69 5.72 3.51
CA GLY A 60 10.82 7.05 4.10
C GLY A 60 9.58 7.93 3.92
N ALA A 61 8.98 7.93 2.72
CA ALA A 61 7.77 8.70 2.44
C ALA A 61 6.56 8.14 3.21
N ILE A 62 6.38 6.82 3.22
CA ILE A 62 5.32 6.15 3.96
C ILE A 62 5.46 6.41 5.46
N GLY A 63 6.68 6.28 6.00
CA GLY A 63 6.99 6.57 7.39
C GLY A 63 6.71 8.03 7.77
N GLY A 64 7.07 8.98 6.89
CA GLY A 64 6.78 10.40 7.11
C GLY A 64 5.29 10.71 7.18
N VAL A 65 4.49 10.16 6.26
CA VAL A 65 3.02 10.30 6.29
C VAL A 65 2.45 9.67 7.56
N ALA A 66 2.90 8.48 7.93
CA ALA A 66 2.44 7.79 9.14
C ALA A 66 2.73 8.60 10.41
N LEU A 67 3.96 9.13 10.56
CA LEU A 67 4.31 9.99 11.69
C LEU A 67 3.48 11.27 11.72
N GLY A 68 3.24 11.90 10.58
CA GLY A 68 2.37 13.07 10.47
C GLY A 68 0.94 12.79 10.96
N LEU A 69 0.37 11.66 10.54
CA LEU A 69 -0.96 11.23 10.99
C LEU A 69 -1.00 10.97 12.49
N VAL A 70 0.03 10.34 13.07
CA VAL A 70 0.12 10.12 14.52
C VAL A 70 0.15 11.45 15.29
N LEU A 71 0.90 12.44 14.81
CA LEU A 71 0.93 13.77 15.44
C LEU A 71 -0.44 14.46 15.40
N VAL A 72 -1.13 14.41 14.25
CA VAL A 72 -2.49 14.94 14.12
C VAL A 72 -3.44 14.22 15.08
N GLN A 73 -3.35 12.89 15.19
CA GLN A 73 -4.18 12.11 16.09
C GLN A 73 -3.97 12.51 17.55
N ILE A 74 -2.73 12.75 17.98
CA ILE A 74 -2.40 13.23 19.33
C ILE A 74 -3.07 14.59 19.59
N LEU A 75 -3.01 15.52 18.64
CA LEU A 75 -3.67 16.82 18.77
C LEU A 75 -5.19 16.68 18.89
N CYS A 76 -5.81 15.82 18.08
CA CYS A 76 -7.24 15.53 18.17
C CYS A 76 -7.63 14.97 19.55
N LEU A 77 -6.82 14.08 20.12
CA LEU A 77 -7.05 13.54 21.46
C LEU A 77 -6.95 14.63 22.54
N ILE A 78 -5.97 15.52 22.43
CA ILE A 78 -5.82 16.66 23.36
C ILE A 78 -7.04 17.56 23.28
N PHE A 79 -7.44 17.99 22.08
CA PHE A 79 -8.60 18.87 21.91
C PHE A 79 -9.89 18.23 22.39
N THR A 80 -10.11 16.95 22.06
CA THR A 80 -11.28 16.21 22.52
C THR A 80 -11.30 16.08 24.05
N GLY A 81 -10.13 15.82 24.66
CA GLY A 81 -9.98 15.77 26.12
C GLY A 81 -10.28 17.11 26.78
N CYS A 82 -9.74 18.21 26.28
CA CYS A 82 -10.02 19.55 26.77
C CYS A 82 -11.50 19.90 26.65
N LEU A 83 -12.11 19.65 25.48
CA LEU A 83 -13.53 19.89 25.24
C LEU A 83 -14.41 19.07 26.18
N PHE A 84 -14.09 17.79 26.39
CA PHE A 84 -14.82 16.92 27.32
C PHE A 84 -14.73 17.42 28.76
N CYS A 85 -13.57 17.90 29.20
CA CYS A 85 -13.41 18.47 30.54
C CYS A 85 -14.31 19.69 30.74
N ILE A 86 -14.36 20.60 29.76
CA ILE A 86 -15.21 21.80 29.80
C ILE A 86 -16.70 21.43 29.84
N LEU A 87 -17.16 20.57 28.93
CA LEU A 87 -18.57 20.15 28.89
C LEU A 87 -19.02 19.45 30.18
N ARG A 88 -18.11 18.70 30.81
CA ARG A 88 -18.38 18.03 32.08
C ARG A 88 -18.48 19.03 33.25
N GLU A 89 -17.76 20.14 33.18
CA GLU A 89 -17.84 21.21 34.18
C GLU A 89 -19.14 22.00 34.02
N ASP A 90 -19.48 22.42 32.80
CA ASP A 90 -20.76 23.08 32.49
C ASP A 90 -21.97 22.23 32.90
N SER A 91 -21.90 20.90 32.76
CA SER A 91 -22.97 19.98 33.18
C SER A 91 -23.12 19.85 34.70
N LYS A 92 -22.11 20.21 35.50
CA LYS A 92 -22.20 20.16 36.98
C LYS A 92 -22.78 21.43 37.58
N ASP A 93 -22.68 22.53 36.86
CA ASP A 93 -23.19 23.84 37.29
C ASP A 93 -24.70 24.02 37.03
N TYR A 94 -25.35 23.04 36.38
CA TYR A 94 -26.80 22.98 36.11
C TYR A 94 -27.50 21.95 37.02
#